data_AF-T2JGX3-F1
#
_entry.id   AF-T2JGX3-F1
#
_cell.length_a   1.000
_cell.length_b   1.000
_cell.length_c   1.000
_cell.angle_alpha   90.00
_cell.angle_beta   90.00
_cell.angle_gamma   90.00
#
_symmetry.space_group_name_H-M   'P 1'
#
loop_
_entity.id
_entity.type
_entity.pdbx_description
1 polymer ?
#
loop_
_entity_poly.entity_id
_entity_poly.type
_entity_poly.pdbx_seq_one_letter_code
_entity_poly.pdbx_strand_id
1 'polypeptide(L)'
;MTNNHQFTQVIFEMLNKYFDKNAEDIFQNSPLLQYLNIKTKSANKGSKSRPSLGNHYALYVLVEDYINKGFYNQKNYEDYEGARFSDLLRRQRELPFGEKLQNHALNHRLNMEFTKYFPTLGQKPILRDLETSRYWINENLLIIKVAKVNYNIAIVIKEIIDAYVNARQQSFRDFMSYCDELLEIENKDNNEAVNFIKSLLRPNVDARVFEITSYGILKTFMENKNILGLFFRRAY
;
A
#
# COMPACT_ATOMS: atom_id res chain seq x y z
N MET A 1 -2.54 -21.12 4.58
CA MET A 1 -3.81 -20.60 4.03
C MET A 1 -3.58 -19.16 3.58
N THR A 2 -3.61 -18.90 2.28
CA THR A 2 -3.50 -17.55 1.71
C THR A 2 -4.70 -16.72 2.18
N ASN A 3 -4.45 -15.60 2.85
CA ASN A 3 -5.52 -14.69 3.30
C ASN A 3 -5.97 -13.86 2.08
N ASN A 4 -6.89 -14.41 1.29
CA ASN A 4 -7.36 -13.79 0.06
C ASN A 4 -8.17 -12.51 0.37
N HIS A 5 -7.84 -11.43 -0.33
CA HIS A 5 -8.58 -10.18 -0.34
C HIS A 5 -8.64 -9.61 -1.76
N GLN A 6 -9.38 -8.51 -1.96
CA GLN A 6 -9.58 -7.94 -3.29
C GLN A 6 -8.26 -7.67 -4.04
N PHE A 7 -7.24 -7.11 -3.38
CA PHE A 7 -5.94 -6.86 -4.01
C PHE A 7 -5.13 -8.14 -4.33
N THR A 8 -5.47 -9.29 -3.74
CA THR A 8 -4.83 -10.58 -4.06
C THR A 8 -5.07 -10.95 -5.52
N GLN A 9 -6.24 -10.61 -6.08
CA GLN A 9 -6.55 -10.85 -7.50
C GLN A 9 -5.62 -10.06 -8.41
N VAL A 10 -5.37 -8.78 -8.11
CA VAL A 10 -4.42 -7.94 -8.86
C VAL A 10 -3.01 -8.54 -8.84
N ILE A 11 -2.57 -9.05 -7.68
CA ILE A 11 -1.26 -9.74 -7.58
C ILE A 11 -1.23 -10.97 -8.50
N PHE A 12 -2.27 -11.81 -8.47
CA PHE A 12 -2.31 -12.99 -9.31
C PHE A 12 -2.44 -12.67 -10.81
N GLU A 13 -3.17 -11.64 -11.20
CA GLU A 13 -3.22 -11.17 -12.60
C GLU A 13 -1.82 -10.80 -13.10
N MET A 14 -1.04 -10.08 -12.28
CA MET A 14 0.36 -9.76 -12.61
C MET A 14 1.23 -11.00 -12.67
N LEU A 15 1.13 -11.90 -11.69
CA LEU A 15 1.92 -13.14 -11.70
C LEU A 15 1.60 -14.02 -12.90
N ASN A 16 0.33 -14.13 -13.29
CA ASN A 16 -0.08 -14.86 -14.49
C ASN A 16 0.48 -14.22 -15.76
N LYS A 17 0.49 -12.88 -15.85
CA LYS A 17 1.11 -12.16 -16.98
C LYS A 17 2.61 -12.47 -17.13
N TYR A 18 3.33 -12.65 -16.02
CA TYR A 18 4.78 -12.87 -16.05
C TYR A 18 5.21 -14.34 -16.10
N PHE A 19 4.41 -15.24 -15.55
CA PHE A 19 4.83 -16.62 -15.28
C PHE A 19 3.82 -17.69 -15.71
N ASP A 20 2.71 -17.28 -16.32
CA ASP A 20 1.63 -18.14 -16.81
C ASP A 20 1.22 -19.17 -15.73
N LYS A 21 1.24 -20.46 -16.10
CA LYS A 21 0.89 -21.60 -15.25
C LYS A 21 1.71 -21.74 -13.96
N ASN A 22 2.87 -21.07 -13.85
CA ASN A 22 3.70 -21.16 -12.66
C ASN A 22 3.37 -20.07 -11.62
N ALA A 23 2.41 -19.18 -11.90
CA ALA A 23 2.06 -18.06 -11.03
C ALA A 23 1.76 -18.50 -9.58
N GLU A 24 0.96 -19.55 -9.41
CA GLU A 24 0.60 -20.08 -8.09
C GLU A 24 1.82 -20.63 -7.36
N ASP A 25 2.62 -21.47 -8.02
CA ASP A 25 3.82 -22.06 -7.41
C ASP A 25 4.84 -20.97 -7.01
N ILE A 26 5.00 -19.94 -7.85
CA ILE A 26 5.88 -18.80 -7.54
C ILE A 26 5.35 -18.04 -6.32
N PHE A 27 4.05 -17.80 -6.23
CA PHE A 27 3.44 -17.14 -5.08
C PHE A 27 3.62 -17.96 -3.79
N GLN A 28 3.35 -19.27 -3.85
CA GLN A 28 3.46 -20.15 -2.69
C GLN A 28 4.90 -20.32 -2.20
N ASN A 29 5.87 -20.31 -3.12
CA ASN A 29 7.29 -20.43 -2.79
C ASN A 29 7.99 -19.10 -2.51
N SER A 30 7.28 -17.96 -2.56
CA SER A 30 7.86 -16.64 -2.33
C SER A 30 7.35 -15.98 -1.04
N PRO A 31 8.16 -15.96 0.03
CA PRO A 31 7.87 -15.19 1.23
C PRO A 31 7.69 -13.69 0.97
N LEU A 32 8.40 -13.11 -0.02
CA LEU A 32 8.22 -11.70 -0.38
C LEU A 32 6.86 -11.42 -1.03
N LEU A 33 6.38 -12.28 -1.94
CA LEU A 33 5.04 -12.11 -2.53
C LEU A 33 3.95 -12.32 -1.49
N GLN A 34 4.11 -13.29 -0.58
CA GLN A 34 3.20 -13.50 0.54
C GLN A 34 3.19 -12.31 1.49
N TYR A 35 4.36 -11.73 1.79
CA TYR A 35 4.47 -10.50 2.57
C TYR A 35 3.73 -9.35 1.88
N LEU A 36 3.97 -9.11 0.59
CA LEU A 36 3.28 -8.06 -0.17
C LEU A 36 1.76 -8.27 -0.17
N ASN A 37 1.28 -9.50 -0.33
CA ASN A 37 -0.15 -9.78 -0.20
C ASN A 37 -0.67 -9.35 1.18
N ILE A 38 -0.04 -9.78 2.28
CA ILE A 38 -0.43 -9.37 3.64
C ILE A 38 -0.46 -7.83 3.78
N LYS A 39 0.56 -7.15 3.24
CA LYS A 39 0.75 -5.70 3.37
C LYS A 39 -0.15 -4.86 2.46
N THR A 40 -0.70 -5.46 1.40
CA THR A 40 -1.62 -4.80 0.45
C THR A 40 -3.09 -5.02 0.81
N LYS A 41 -3.40 -5.74 1.89
CA LYS A 41 -4.78 -5.90 2.40
C LYS A 41 -5.53 -4.58 2.63
N SER A 42 -4.81 -3.47 2.84
CA SER A 42 -5.39 -2.13 2.99
C SER A 42 -5.65 -1.40 1.69
N ALA A 43 -5.34 -1.96 0.51
CA ALA A 43 -5.46 -1.27 -0.78
C ALA A 43 -6.84 -0.60 -0.94
N ASN A 44 -7.89 -1.36 -0.62
CA ASN A 44 -9.29 -0.94 -0.74
C ASN A 44 -9.97 -0.75 0.62
N LYS A 45 -9.20 -0.73 1.72
CA LYS A 45 -9.77 -0.39 3.04
C LYS A 45 -9.84 1.12 3.18
N GLY A 46 -10.95 1.58 3.75
CA GLY A 46 -11.21 2.99 4.00
C GLY A 46 -10.07 3.71 4.72
N SER A 47 -10.14 5.03 4.65
CA SER A 47 -9.25 6.05 5.19
C SER A 47 -8.65 5.87 6.59
N LYS A 48 -9.25 5.04 7.45
CA LYS A 48 -8.69 4.68 8.77
C LYS A 48 -7.51 3.70 8.69
N SER A 49 -7.31 3.04 7.55
CA SER A 49 -6.14 2.18 7.32
C SER A 49 -4.91 3.03 7.01
N ARG A 50 -3.95 3.11 7.95
CA ARG A 50 -2.64 3.73 7.69
C ARG A 50 -1.85 2.85 6.72
N PRO A 51 -1.62 3.28 5.47
CA PRO A 51 -0.90 2.46 4.52
C PRO A 51 0.56 2.35 4.97
N SER A 52 1.09 1.13 4.99
CA SER A 52 2.48 0.86 5.39
C SER A 52 3.46 1.20 4.24
N LEU A 53 3.34 2.40 3.65
CA LEU A 53 4.08 2.79 2.45
C LEU A 53 5.59 2.73 2.64
N GLY A 54 6.09 3.05 3.85
CA GLY A 54 7.53 2.97 4.14
C GLY A 54 8.13 1.60 3.86
N ASN A 55 7.46 0.51 4.25
CA ASN A 55 7.98 -0.84 4.02
C ASN A 55 7.87 -1.26 2.56
N HIS A 56 6.79 -0.88 1.87
CA HIS A 56 6.67 -1.09 0.42
C HIS A 56 7.77 -0.33 -0.33
N TYR A 57 8.00 0.93 -0.01
CA TYR A 57 9.02 1.74 -0.67
C TYR A 57 10.43 1.31 -0.32
N ALA A 58 10.67 0.69 0.84
CA ALA A 58 11.97 0.10 1.15
C ALA A 58 12.28 -1.08 0.23
N LEU A 59 11.30 -1.95 -0.03
CA LEU A 59 11.44 -2.98 -1.07
C LEU A 59 11.58 -2.35 -2.45
N TYR A 60 10.71 -1.39 -2.78
CA TYR A 60 10.67 -0.74 -4.09
C TYR A 60 12.02 -0.19 -4.52
N VAL A 61 12.64 0.68 -3.70
CA VAL A 61 13.85 1.38 -4.11
C VAL A 61 15.06 0.45 -4.23
N LEU A 62 15.11 -0.61 -3.42
CA LEU A 62 16.17 -1.61 -3.53
C LEU A 62 15.99 -2.54 -4.73
N VAL A 63 14.75 -2.91 -5.03
CA VAL A 63 14.41 -3.68 -6.24
C VAL A 63 14.61 -2.83 -7.50
N GLU A 64 14.25 -1.55 -7.45
CA GLU A 64 14.47 -0.59 -8.53
C GLU A 64 15.97 -0.39 -8.77
N ASP A 65 16.78 -0.23 -7.73
CA ASP A 65 18.25 -0.20 -7.86
C ASP A 65 18.79 -1.49 -8.47
N TYR A 66 18.35 -2.65 -7.98
CA TYR A 66 18.73 -3.97 -8.52
C TYR A 66 18.45 -4.09 -10.02
N ILE A 67 17.26 -3.67 -10.46
CA ILE A 67 16.86 -3.70 -11.88
C ILE A 67 17.68 -2.69 -12.69
N ASN A 68 17.81 -1.45 -12.21
CA ASN A 68 18.50 -0.36 -12.93
C ASN A 68 19.99 -0.61 -13.12
N LYS A 69 20.61 -1.39 -12.23
CA LYS A 69 22.00 -1.84 -12.35
C LYS A 69 22.18 -3.06 -13.27
N GLY A 70 21.09 -3.62 -13.81
CA GLY A 70 21.11 -4.71 -14.78
C GLY A 70 21.12 -6.12 -14.18
N PHE A 71 21.07 -6.25 -12.86
CA PHE A 71 21.17 -7.55 -12.17
C PHE A 71 19.97 -8.47 -12.43
N TYR A 72 18.84 -7.94 -12.91
CA TYR A 72 17.72 -8.78 -13.35
C TYR A 72 18.12 -9.80 -14.43
N ASN A 73 19.02 -9.42 -15.34
CA ASN A 73 19.47 -10.27 -16.44
C ASN A 73 20.89 -10.83 -16.25
N GLN A 74 21.65 -10.31 -15.28
CA GLN A 74 23.07 -10.60 -15.08
C GLN A 74 23.31 -11.24 -13.71
N LYS A 75 24.27 -12.17 -13.62
CA LYS A 75 24.55 -12.93 -12.38
C LYS A 75 25.71 -12.35 -11.54
N ASN A 76 26.05 -11.08 -11.72
CA ASN A 76 27.16 -10.40 -11.03
C ASN A 76 26.71 -9.56 -9.83
N TYR A 77 25.55 -9.87 -9.25
CA TYR A 77 25.04 -9.12 -8.09
C TYR A 77 25.92 -9.29 -6.85
N GLU A 78 26.61 -10.43 -6.73
CA GLU A 78 27.56 -10.72 -5.64
C GLU A 78 28.74 -9.73 -5.61
N ASP A 79 29.11 -9.15 -6.76
CA ASP A 79 30.20 -8.18 -6.89
C ASP A 79 29.76 -6.74 -6.61
N TYR A 80 28.47 -6.51 -6.32
CA TYR A 80 27.92 -5.17 -6.15
C TYR A 80 28.33 -4.53 -4.82
N GLU A 81 28.91 -3.33 -4.88
CA GLU A 81 29.26 -2.52 -3.70
C GLU A 81 28.06 -2.11 -2.81
N GLY A 82 26.83 -2.31 -3.31
CA GLY A 82 25.60 -1.95 -2.63
C GLY A 82 25.12 -0.54 -2.92
N ALA A 83 23.83 -0.33 -2.70
CA ALA A 83 23.22 0.98 -2.86
C ALA A 83 23.55 1.89 -1.68
N ARG A 84 23.78 3.17 -1.95
CA ARG A 84 23.97 4.18 -0.90
C ARG A 84 22.67 4.49 -0.20
N PHE A 85 22.67 4.46 1.13
CA PHE A 85 21.51 4.83 1.94
C PHE A 85 20.86 6.17 1.54
N SER A 86 21.67 7.20 1.29
CA SER A 86 21.20 8.53 0.93
C SER A 86 20.42 8.55 -0.39
N ASP A 87 20.85 7.76 -1.37
CA ASP A 87 20.19 7.68 -2.67
C ASP A 87 18.88 6.92 -2.57
N LEU A 88 18.86 5.81 -1.81
CA LEU A 88 17.63 5.07 -1.54
C LEU A 88 16.60 5.93 -0.80
N LEU A 89 17.01 6.64 0.27
CA LEU A 89 16.10 7.51 1.03
C LEU A 89 15.58 8.67 0.17
N ARG A 90 16.45 9.30 -0.64
CA ARG A 90 16.03 10.35 -1.58
C ARG A 90 14.96 9.80 -2.51
N ARG A 91 15.21 8.64 -3.12
CA ARG A 91 14.26 8.00 -4.04
C ARG A 91 12.93 7.64 -3.36
N GLN A 92 12.95 7.16 -2.11
CA GLN A 92 11.72 6.90 -1.35
C GLN A 92 10.85 8.14 -1.17
N ARG A 93 11.47 9.32 -1.03
CA ARG A 93 10.76 10.58 -0.81
C ARG A 93 10.18 11.19 -2.08
N GLU A 94 10.72 10.81 -3.24
CA GLU A 94 10.20 11.19 -4.56
C GLU A 94 8.93 10.40 -4.92
N LEU A 95 8.70 9.24 -4.30
CA LEU A 95 7.52 8.42 -4.56
C LEU A 95 6.25 9.06 -3.95
N PRO A 96 5.06 8.81 -4.52
CA PRO A 96 3.81 9.37 -4.01
C PRO A 96 3.58 9.12 -2.53
N PHE A 97 3.16 10.15 -1.79
CA PHE A 97 3.00 10.10 -0.33
C PHE A 97 4.30 9.74 0.45
N GLY A 98 5.45 9.80 -0.22
CA GLY A 98 6.76 9.41 0.31
C GLY A 98 7.55 10.53 0.97
N GLU A 99 7.20 11.80 0.70
CA GLU A 99 7.96 13.00 1.09
C GLU A 99 8.41 13.01 2.57
N LYS A 100 7.51 12.60 3.47
CA LYS A 100 7.75 12.58 4.93
C LYS A 100 8.26 11.24 5.46
N LEU A 101 8.62 10.30 4.60
CA LEU A 101 9.16 9.01 5.04
C LEU A 101 10.51 9.18 5.73
N GLN A 102 10.62 8.45 6.84
CA GLN A 102 11.82 8.34 7.65
C GLN A 102 12.58 7.06 7.30
N ASN A 103 13.85 7.01 7.69
CA ASN A 103 14.78 5.92 7.42
C ASN A 103 14.42 4.57 8.07
N HIS A 104 13.46 4.56 9.01
CA HIS A 104 13.15 3.39 9.81
C HIS A 104 12.82 2.14 8.99
N ALA A 105 12.16 2.29 7.84
CA ALA A 105 11.80 1.18 6.95
C ALA A 105 13.03 0.46 6.40
N LEU A 106 13.96 1.20 5.79
CA LEU A 106 15.23 0.68 5.28
C LEU A 106 16.10 0.11 6.41
N ASN A 107 16.14 0.77 7.56
CA ASN A 107 17.08 0.41 8.63
C ASN A 107 16.68 -0.86 9.38
N HIS A 108 15.39 -1.03 9.73
CA HIS A 108 15.01 -2.14 10.61
C HIS A 108 13.55 -2.56 10.51
N ARG A 109 12.62 -1.63 10.27
CA ARG A 109 11.17 -1.91 10.39
C ARG A 109 10.69 -2.95 9.39
N LEU A 110 11.17 -2.91 8.13
CA LEU A 110 10.83 -3.93 7.15
C LEU A 110 11.32 -5.31 7.59
N ASN A 111 12.61 -5.42 7.92
CA ASN A 111 13.21 -6.68 8.37
C ASN A 111 12.52 -7.25 9.62
N MET A 112 12.28 -6.42 10.65
CA MET A 112 11.61 -6.87 11.87
C MET A 112 10.18 -7.34 11.59
N GLU A 113 9.41 -6.61 10.80
CA GLU A 113 8.04 -7.01 10.48
C GLU A 113 8.02 -8.29 9.63
N PHE A 114 8.90 -8.38 8.63
CA PHE A 114 9.02 -9.57 7.81
C PHE A 114 9.38 -10.81 8.64
N THR A 115 10.35 -10.72 9.56
CA THR A 115 10.70 -11.82 10.45
C THR A 115 9.55 -12.23 11.39
N LYS A 116 8.64 -11.31 11.76
CA LYS A 116 7.44 -11.69 12.53
C LYS A 116 6.49 -12.58 11.73
N TYR A 117 6.38 -12.37 10.42
CA TYR A 117 5.56 -13.22 9.54
C TYR A 117 6.26 -14.52 9.15
N PHE A 118 7.59 -14.51 9.03
CA PHE A 118 8.40 -15.65 8.58
C PHE A 118 9.55 -15.95 9.56
N PRO A 119 9.26 -16.35 10.81
CA PRO A 119 10.28 -16.47 11.87
C PRO A 119 11.30 -17.59 11.63
N THR A 120 10.91 -18.66 10.93
CA THR A 120 11.76 -19.84 10.66
C THR A 120 12.61 -19.73 9.40
N LEU A 121 12.39 -18.70 8.57
CA LEU A 121 13.07 -18.56 7.28
C LEU A 121 14.56 -18.22 7.43
N GLY A 122 14.94 -17.52 8.49
CA GLY A 122 16.32 -17.06 8.73
C GLY A 122 16.83 -15.97 7.76
N GLN A 123 16.09 -15.66 6.70
CA GLN A 123 16.42 -14.64 5.72
C GLN A 123 15.69 -13.31 6.00
N LYS A 124 16.34 -12.20 5.64
CA LYS A 124 15.80 -10.85 5.74
C LYS A 124 15.73 -10.21 4.35
N PRO A 125 14.72 -9.37 4.05
CA PRO A 125 14.63 -8.65 2.78
C PRO A 125 15.82 -7.73 2.52
N ILE A 126 16.24 -6.96 3.53
CA ILE A 126 17.31 -5.98 3.40
C ILE A 126 18.57 -6.50 4.08
N LEU A 127 19.66 -6.55 3.34
CA LEU A 127 21.02 -6.69 3.88
C LEU A 127 21.63 -5.29 3.95
N ARG A 128 22.38 -5.01 5.02
CA ARG A 128 23.00 -3.70 5.22
C ARG A 128 24.37 -3.83 5.85
N ASP A 129 25.26 -2.94 5.45
CA ASP A 129 26.54 -2.70 6.09
C ASP A 129 26.47 -1.34 6.79
N LEU A 130 26.70 -1.35 8.10
CA LEU A 130 26.62 -0.15 8.94
C LEU A 130 27.87 0.72 8.82
N GLU A 131 29.03 0.14 8.49
CA GLU A 131 30.28 0.88 8.37
C GLU A 131 30.29 1.70 7.07
N THR A 132 29.91 1.07 5.96
CA THR A 132 29.90 1.72 4.64
C THR A 132 28.55 2.36 4.27
N SER A 133 27.52 2.19 5.12
CA SER A 133 26.14 2.64 4.88
C SER A 133 25.58 2.17 3.53
N ARG A 134 25.91 0.90 3.19
CA ARG A 134 25.49 0.22 1.96
C ARG A 134 24.37 -0.75 2.21
N TYR A 135 23.49 -0.89 1.22
CA TYR A 135 22.24 -1.65 1.32
C TYR A 135 22.03 -2.50 0.08
N TRP A 136 21.47 -3.69 0.29
CA TRP A 136 21.17 -4.67 -0.75
C TRP A 136 19.78 -5.25 -0.52
N ILE A 137 19.06 -5.54 -1.59
CA ILE A 137 17.97 -6.52 -1.54
C ILE A 137 18.59 -7.92 -1.46
N ASN A 138 18.05 -8.79 -0.62
CA ASN A 138 18.49 -10.18 -0.55
C ASN A 138 17.99 -10.95 -1.78
N GLU A 139 18.89 -11.23 -2.72
CA GLU A 139 18.57 -11.88 -3.99
C GLU A 139 17.98 -13.28 -3.81
N ASN A 140 18.29 -13.99 -2.72
CA ASN A 140 17.68 -15.28 -2.40
C ASN A 140 16.16 -15.21 -2.22
N LEU A 141 15.61 -14.02 -1.95
CA LEU A 141 14.18 -13.80 -1.87
C LEU A 141 13.57 -13.31 -3.20
N LEU A 142 14.40 -12.91 -4.18
CA LEU A 142 13.99 -12.52 -5.53
C LEU A 142 14.04 -13.68 -6.53
N ILE A 143 14.88 -14.68 -6.28
CA ILE A 143 15.01 -15.84 -7.17
C ILE A 143 14.18 -17.00 -6.63
N ILE A 144 13.06 -17.29 -7.30
CA ILE A 144 12.13 -18.36 -6.92
C ILE A 144 12.36 -19.56 -7.81
N LYS A 145 12.65 -20.71 -7.18
CA LYS A 145 12.84 -21.97 -7.89
C LYS A 145 11.52 -22.73 -7.98
N VAL A 146 11.04 -22.95 -9.19
CA VAL A 146 9.88 -23.82 -9.47
C VAL A 146 10.34 -24.95 -10.39
N ALA A 147 10.18 -26.18 -9.92
CA ALA A 147 10.76 -27.39 -10.52
C ALA A 147 12.29 -27.25 -10.73
N LYS A 148 12.74 -27.05 -11.98
CA LYS A 148 14.15 -26.91 -12.35
C LYS A 148 14.50 -25.52 -12.91
N VAL A 149 13.55 -24.58 -12.88
CA VAL A 149 13.70 -23.24 -13.44
C VAL A 149 13.73 -22.21 -12.31
N ASN A 150 14.64 -21.26 -12.42
CA ASN A 150 14.72 -20.11 -11.53
C ASN A 150 14.00 -18.92 -12.18
N TYR A 151 13.10 -18.30 -11.44
CA TYR A 151 12.35 -17.12 -11.85
C TYR A 151 12.79 -15.93 -11.01
N ASN A 152 13.13 -14.82 -11.67
CA ASN A 152 13.43 -13.57 -10.98
C ASN A 152 12.13 -12.76 -10.83
N ILE A 153 11.70 -12.50 -9.60
CA ILE A 153 10.44 -11.78 -9.31
C ILE A 153 10.63 -10.26 -9.09
N ALA A 154 11.83 -9.72 -9.33
CA ALA A 154 12.12 -8.30 -9.11
C ALA A 154 11.15 -7.37 -9.85
N ILE A 155 10.93 -7.61 -11.15
CA ILE A 155 10.04 -6.78 -11.98
C ILE A 155 8.61 -6.81 -11.42
N VAL A 156 8.07 -8.01 -11.14
CA VAL A 156 6.69 -8.13 -10.66
C VAL A 156 6.51 -7.53 -9.25
N ILE A 157 7.51 -7.62 -8.37
CA ILE A 157 7.48 -6.95 -7.06
C ILE A 157 7.30 -5.45 -7.24
N LYS A 158 8.09 -4.84 -8.13
CA LYS A 158 8.01 -3.41 -8.42
C LYS A 158 6.62 -3.05 -8.94
N GLU A 159 6.08 -3.80 -9.90
CA GLU A 159 4.74 -3.55 -10.46
C GLU A 159 3.61 -3.72 -9.43
N ILE A 160 3.68 -4.71 -8.55
CA ILE A 160 2.70 -4.91 -7.47
C ILE A 160 2.66 -3.69 -6.56
N ILE A 161 3.83 -3.15 -6.20
CA ILE A 161 3.92 -1.95 -5.36
C ILE A 161 3.39 -0.73 -6.13
N ASP A 162 3.75 -0.56 -7.40
CA ASP A 162 3.23 0.52 -8.26
C ASP A 162 1.69 0.49 -8.33
N ALA A 163 1.09 -0.68 -8.58
CA ALA A 163 -0.37 -0.83 -8.61
C ALA A 163 -1.03 -0.56 -7.25
N TYR A 164 -0.40 -0.98 -6.15
CA TYR A 164 -0.90 -0.69 -4.81
C TYR A 164 -0.93 0.82 -4.55
N VAL A 165 0.15 1.52 -4.92
CA VAL A 165 0.25 2.98 -4.77
C VAL A 165 -0.79 3.69 -5.64
N ASN A 166 -0.95 3.25 -6.89
CA ASN A 166 -1.95 3.81 -7.80
C ASN A 166 -3.37 3.65 -7.27
N ALA A 167 -3.73 2.48 -6.71
CA ALA A 167 -5.02 2.28 -6.07
C ALA A 167 -5.25 3.25 -4.89
N ARG A 168 -4.20 3.50 -4.08
CA ARG A 168 -4.26 4.47 -2.97
C ARG A 168 -4.35 5.92 -3.44
N GLN A 169 -3.65 6.28 -4.51
CA GLN A 169 -3.77 7.59 -5.11
C GLN A 169 -5.17 7.82 -5.69
N GLN A 170 -5.75 6.83 -6.36
CA GLN A 170 -7.10 6.93 -6.90
C GLN A 170 -8.11 7.18 -5.78
N SER A 171 -8.07 6.37 -4.72
CA SER A 171 -8.93 6.58 -3.55
C SER A 171 -8.77 7.97 -2.90
N PHE A 172 -7.56 8.55 -2.94
CA PHE A 172 -7.34 9.92 -2.48
C PHE A 172 -7.91 10.96 -3.44
N ARG A 173 -7.76 10.79 -4.75
CA ARG A 173 -8.35 11.68 -5.77
C ARG A 173 -9.87 11.66 -5.71
N ASP A 174 -10.48 10.48 -5.59
CA ASP A 174 -11.93 10.33 -5.44
C ASP A 174 -12.42 11.09 -4.20
N PHE A 175 -11.69 10.98 -3.09
CA PHE A 175 -11.98 11.75 -1.88
C PHE A 175 -11.95 13.26 -2.11
N MET A 176 -10.93 13.78 -2.79
CA MET A 176 -10.84 15.21 -3.11
C MET A 176 -11.98 15.66 -4.02
N SER A 177 -12.32 14.88 -5.04
CA SER A 177 -13.45 15.16 -5.93
C SER A 177 -14.77 15.28 -5.16
N TYR A 178 -15.02 14.39 -4.18
CA TYR A 178 -16.21 14.51 -3.34
C TYR A 178 -16.21 15.79 -2.49
N CYS A 179 -15.05 16.22 -1.99
CA CYS A 179 -14.93 17.47 -1.25
C CYS A 179 -15.23 18.69 -2.15
N ASP A 180 -14.69 18.71 -3.37
CA ASP A 180 -14.94 19.79 -4.32
C ASP A 180 -16.43 19.88 -4.69
N GLU A 181 -17.07 18.73 -4.98
CA GLU A 181 -18.50 18.69 -5.25
C GLU A 181 -19.37 19.10 -4.04
N LEU A 182 -18.92 18.82 -2.81
CA LEU A 182 -19.59 19.28 -1.60
C LEU A 182 -19.48 20.80 -1.42
N LEU A 183 -18.37 21.42 -1.84
CA LEU A 183 -18.20 22.88 -1.77
C LEU A 183 -19.09 23.60 -2.79
N GLU A 184 -19.35 22.98 -3.94
CA GLU A 184 -20.21 23.54 -5.00
C GLU A 184 -21.69 23.18 -4.83
N ILE A 185 -22.06 22.49 -3.75
CA ILE A 185 -23.43 21.96 -3.58
C ILE A 185 -24.49 23.05 -3.55
N GLU A 186 -24.16 24.26 -3.07
CA GLU A 186 -25.06 25.42 -3.02
C GLU A 186 -25.46 25.91 -4.42
N ASN A 187 -24.67 25.58 -5.46
CA ASN A 187 -24.95 25.92 -6.85
C ASN A 187 -25.79 24.86 -7.58
N LYS A 188 -26.07 23.71 -6.95
CA LYS A 188 -26.87 22.62 -7.52
C LYS A 188 -28.36 22.82 -7.24
N ASP A 189 -29.22 22.28 -8.10
CA ASP A 189 -30.65 22.26 -7.81
C ASP A 189 -30.94 21.36 -6.57
N ASN A 190 -32.05 21.64 -5.86
CA ASN A 190 -32.41 20.91 -4.64
C ASN A 190 -32.46 19.38 -4.83
N ASN A 191 -32.97 18.88 -5.95
CA ASN A 191 -33.06 17.45 -6.20
C ASN A 191 -31.68 16.82 -6.46
N GLU A 192 -30.84 17.47 -7.27
CA GLU A 192 -29.45 17.08 -7.49
C GLU A 192 -28.65 17.07 -6.19
N ALA A 193 -28.77 18.10 -5.35
CA ALA A 193 -28.08 18.19 -4.06
C ALA A 193 -28.50 17.05 -3.12
N VAL A 194 -29.81 16.78 -3.00
CA VAL A 194 -30.33 15.68 -2.16
C VAL A 194 -29.86 14.32 -2.66
N ASN A 195 -29.88 14.09 -3.97
CA ASN A 195 -29.41 12.83 -4.55
C ASN A 195 -27.91 12.62 -4.36
N PHE A 196 -27.12 13.68 -4.51
CA PHE A 196 -25.68 13.65 -4.25
C PHE A 196 -25.39 13.31 -2.79
N ILE A 197 -26.01 14.00 -1.82
CA ILE A 197 -25.84 13.72 -0.38
C ILE A 197 -26.23 12.26 -0.06
N LYS A 198 -27.34 11.76 -0.60
CA LYS A 198 -27.74 10.35 -0.42
C LYS A 198 -26.69 9.38 -0.96
N SER A 199 -26.03 9.73 -2.06
CA SER A 199 -24.95 8.92 -2.63
C SER A 199 -23.76 8.80 -1.69
N LEU A 200 -23.43 9.86 -0.93
CA LEU A 200 -22.34 9.92 0.05
C LEU A 200 -22.64 9.16 1.35
N LEU A 201 -23.90 8.78 1.59
CA LEU A 201 -24.33 8.02 2.77
C LEU A 201 -24.41 6.50 2.55
N ARG A 202 -24.01 6.03 1.36
CA ARG A 202 -24.06 4.59 1.04
C ARG A 202 -22.99 3.80 1.82
N PRO A 203 -23.22 2.51 2.15
CA PRO A 203 -22.31 1.70 2.96
C PRO A 203 -20.89 1.52 2.38
N ASN A 204 -20.73 1.73 1.08
CA ASN A 204 -19.48 1.53 0.34
C ASN A 204 -18.67 2.83 0.12
N VAL A 205 -19.14 3.97 0.63
CA VAL A 205 -18.44 5.27 0.53
C VAL A 205 -17.25 5.31 1.50
N ASP A 206 -16.21 6.09 1.17
CA ASP A 206 -15.10 6.34 2.09
C ASP A 206 -15.62 6.87 3.44
N ALA A 207 -15.18 6.26 4.53
CA ALA A 207 -15.63 6.60 5.88
C ALA A 207 -15.45 8.09 6.24
N ARG A 208 -14.43 8.78 5.72
CA ARG A 208 -14.25 10.24 5.92
C ARG A 208 -15.37 11.04 5.27
N VAL A 209 -15.75 10.68 4.05
CA VAL A 209 -16.81 11.37 3.31
C VAL A 209 -18.14 11.18 4.04
N PHE A 210 -18.42 9.95 4.47
CA PHE A 210 -19.58 9.65 5.31
C PHE A 210 -19.57 10.47 6.61
N GLU A 211 -18.43 10.52 7.32
CA GLU A 211 -18.29 11.26 8.58
C GLU A 211 -18.49 12.77 8.41
N ILE A 212 -17.88 13.39 7.39
CA ILE A 212 -18.05 14.81 7.07
C ILE A 212 -19.52 15.10 6.71
N THR A 213 -20.11 14.28 5.84
CA THR A 213 -21.49 14.46 5.35
C THR A 213 -22.50 14.30 6.49
N SER A 214 -22.35 13.24 7.31
CA SER A 214 -23.23 12.98 8.44
C SER A 214 -23.10 14.05 9.53
N TYR A 215 -21.89 14.53 9.80
CA TYR A 215 -21.67 15.67 10.69
C TYR A 215 -22.37 16.93 10.19
N GLY A 216 -22.25 17.27 8.91
CA GLY A 216 -22.92 18.42 8.30
C GLY A 216 -24.43 18.37 8.48
N ILE A 217 -25.05 17.23 8.12
CA ILE A 217 -26.50 17.02 8.30
C ILE A 217 -26.91 17.16 9.77
N LEU A 218 -26.20 16.49 10.68
CA LEU A 218 -26.52 16.50 12.10
C LEU A 218 -26.38 17.90 12.69
N LYS A 219 -25.33 18.64 12.33
CA LYS A 219 -25.11 20.01 12.78
C LYS A 219 -26.28 20.90 12.35
N THR A 220 -26.63 20.93 11.07
CA THR A 220 -27.73 21.76 10.55
C THR A 220 -29.09 21.37 11.15
N PHE A 221 -29.36 20.07 11.31
CA PHE A 221 -30.61 19.62 11.94
C PHE A 221 -30.72 20.03 13.42
N MET A 222 -29.59 20.06 14.12
CA MET A 222 -29.53 20.38 15.55
C MET A 222 -29.35 21.88 15.84
N GLU A 223 -28.95 22.70 14.87
CA GLU A 223 -28.80 24.16 15.03
C GLU A 223 -30.08 24.84 15.55
N ASN A 224 -31.25 24.29 15.24
CA ASN A 224 -32.56 24.78 15.71
C ASN A 224 -33.18 23.95 16.85
N LYS A 225 -32.42 23.06 17.50
CA LYS A 225 -32.92 22.18 18.58
C LYS A 225 -32.08 22.33 19.85
N ASN A 226 -32.72 22.67 20.97
CA ASN A 226 -32.07 22.69 22.29
C ASN A 226 -31.54 21.30 22.66
N ILE A 227 -30.22 21.15 22.68
CA ILE A 227 -29.50 19.90 22.97
C ILE A 227 -29.87 19.31 24.35
N LEU A 228 -30.19 20.17 25.33
CA LEU A 228 -30.62 19.76 26.67
C LEU A 228 -31.95 18.99 26.71
N GLY A 229 -32.89 19.26 25.80
CA GLY A 229 -34.22 18.64 25.84
C GLY A 229 -34.25 17.16 25.39
N LEU A 230 -33.25 16.72 24.63
CA LEU A 230 -33.19 15.37 24.06
C LEU A 230 -32.52 14.35 24.98
N PHE A 231 -31.54 14.76 25.79
CA PHE A 231 -30.93 13.87 26.80
C PHE A 231 -31.87 13.58 27.97
N PHE A 232 -32.71 14.54 28.37
CA PHE A 232 -33.64 14.37 29.49
C PHE A 232 -34.98 13.70 29.13
N ARG A 233 -35.40 13.70 27.85
CA ARG A 233 -36.66 13.06 27.43
C ARG A 233 -36.60 11.54 27.27
N ARG A 234 -35.45 10.91 27.48
CA ARG A 234 -35.30 9.44 27.47
C ARG A 234 -34.90 8.87 28.84
N ALA A 235 -34.88 9.70 29.89
CA ALA A 235 -34.54 9.30 31.25
C ALA A 235 -35.74 9.28 32.22
N TYR A 236 -36.96 9.40 31.71
CA TYR A 236 -38.22 9.22 32.46
C TYR A 236 -39.21 8.41 31.63
#